data_AF-A0A2D1VMH9-F1
#
_entry.id   AF-A0A2D1VMH9-F1
#
_cell.length_a   1.000
_cell.length_b   1.000
_cell.length_c   1.000
_cell.angle_alpha   90.00
_cell.angle_beta   90.00
_cell.angle_gamma   90.00
#
_symmetry.space_group_name_H-M   'P 1'
#
loop_
_entity.id
_entity.type
_entity.pdbx_description
1 polymer ?
#
loop_
_entity_poly.entity_id
_entity_poly.type
_entity_poly.pdbx_seq_one_letter_code
_entity_poly.pdbx_strand_id
1 'polypeptide(L)' 'MIDEDGKTVLFDGRSGEPYQYPISVGYMYMLKLHHLIDEKIHARSTGPYSMITQQPLGGKAQFGGQRFGEME' A
#
# COMPACT_ATOMS: atom_id res chain seq x y z
N MET A 1 -12.82 17.74 26.79
CA MET A 1 -11.58 16.95 26.52
C MET A 1 -10.93 17.35 25.20
N ILE A 2 -11.68 18.00 24.28
CA ILE A 2 -11.18 18.66 23.08
C ILE A 2 -11.73 20.10 23.13
N ASP A 3 -10.92 21.10 22.78
CA ASP A 3 -11.29 22.52 22.77
C ASP A 3 -12.26 22.83 21.61
N GLU A 4 -12.91 24.00 21.63
CA GLU A 4 -13.88 24.42 20.60
C GLU A 4 -13.28 24.47 19.18
N ASP A 5 -11.96 24.62 19.07
CA ASP A 5 -11.22 24.61 17.81
C ASP A 5 -10.86 23.19 17.31
N GLY A 6 -11.32 22.16 18.00
CA GLY A 6 -11.09 20.76 17.63
C GLY A 6 -9.69 20.25 17.97
N LYS A 7 -8.92 20.97 18.80
CA LYS A 7 -7.57 20.57 19.20
C LYS A 7 -7.49 20.10 20.65
N THR A 8 -6.44 19.32 20.94
CA THR A 8 -6.14 18.83 22.29
C THR A 8 -4.64 18.56 22.44
N VAL A 9 -4.15 18.50 23.68
CA VAL A 9 -2.77 18.11 23.99
C VAL A 9 -2.66 16.60 23.88
N LEU A 10 -1.83 16.11 22.96
CA LEU A 10 -1.48 14.70 22.83
C LEU A 10 -0.11 14.43 23.47
N PHE A 11 0.09 13.20 23.91
CA PHE A 11 1.35 12.72 24.47
C PHE A 11 1.95 11.66 23.55
N ASP A 12 3.28 11.69 23.38
CA ASP A 12 4.00 10.68 22.62
C ASP A 12 3.93 9.33 23.34
N GLY A 13 3.35 8.33 22.70
CA GLY A 13 3.21 6.98 23.25
C GLY A 13 4.53 6.22 23.47
N ARG A 14 5.66 6.72 22.96
CA ARG A 14 6.99 6.12 23.19
C ARG A 14 7.72 6.72 24.40
N SER A 15 7.67 8.04 24.56
CA SER A 15 8.42 8.77 25.60
C SER A 15 7.56 9.23 26.78
N GLY A 16 6.27 9.45 26.58
CA GLY A 16 5.35 10.01 27.57
C GLY A 16 5.32 11.54 27.63
N GLU A 17 6.15 12.23 26.83
CA GLU A 17 6.20 13.69 26.79
C GLU A 17 5.06 14.29 25.94
N PRO A 18 4.54 15.49 26.28
CA PRO A 18 3.54 16.17 25.47
C PRO A 18 4.14 16.69 24.15
N TYR A 19 3.35 16.69 23.08
CA TYR A 19 3.74 17.39 21.85
C TYR A 19 3.80 18.91 22.09
N GLN A 20 4.70 19.61 21.37
CA GLN A 20 4.94 21.04 21.55
C GLN A 20 3.70 21.92 21.29
N TYR A 21 2.79 21.47 20.42
CA TYR A 21 1.58 22.21 20.04
C TYR A 21 0.36 21.30 20.10
N PRO A 22 -0.84 21.85 20.38
CA PRO A 22 -2.07 21.07 20.40
C PRO A 22 -2.41 20.55 19.00
N ILE A 23 -2.85 19.29 18.92
CA ILE A 23 -3.11 18.56 17.67
C ILE A 23 -4.62 18.47 17.43
N SER A 24 -5.05 18.66 16.18
CA SER A 24 -6.44 18.47 15.78
C SER A 24 -6.82 17.00 15.79
N VAL A 25 -7.89 16.66 16.51
CA VAL A 25 -8.39 15.29 16.66
C VAL A 25 -9.89 15.28 16.44
N GLY A 26 -10.40 14.27 15.74
CA GLY A 26 -11.83 14.15 15.47
C GLY A 26 -12.21 12.75 15.03
N TYR A 27 -13.51 12.56 14.82
CA TYR A 27 -14.07 11.30 14.34
C TYR A 27 -14.26 11.36 12.83
N MET A 28 -13.61 10.46 12.11
CA MET A 28 -13.79 10.28 10.67
C MET A 28 -14.25 8.86 10.37
N TYR A 29 -15.17 8.73 9.42
CA TYR A 29 -15.58 7.43 8.90
C TYR A 29 -14.65 7.03 7.75
N MET A 30 -13.83 6.00 7.96
CA MET A 30 -12.89 5.51 6.95
C MET A 30 -13.48 4.32 6.19
N LEU A 31 -13.34 4.33 4.86
CA LEU A 31 -13.68 3.21 4.00
C LEU A 31 -12.44 2.40 3.65
N LYS A 32 -12.51 1.08 3.79
CA LYS A 32 -11.49 0.16 3.29
C LYS A 32 -11.87 -0.34 1.90
N LEU A 33 -11.07 0.00 0.89
CA LEU A 33 -11.26 -0.46 -0.49
C LEU A 33 -10.71 -1.87 -0.69
N HIS A 34 -11.16 -2.53 -1.76
CA HIS A 34 -10.78 -3.91 -2.09
C HIS A 34 -9.33 -4.08 -2.60
N HIS A 35 -8.58 -2.99 -2.82
CA HIS A 35 -7.23 -3.04 -3.41
C HIS A 35 -6.16 -3.48 -2.41
N LEU A 36 -6.26 -4.72 -1.94
CA LEU A 36 -5.33 -5.33 -1.00
C LEU A 36 -4.00 -5.67 -1.68
N ILE A 37 -2.89 -5.52 -0.94
CA ILE A 37 -1.55 -5.82 -1.44
C ILE A 37 -1.36 -7.33 -1.72
N ASP A 38 -2.02 -8.18 -0.94
CA ASP A 38 -1.94 -9.65 -1.05
C ASP A 38 -2.34 -10.15 -2.46
N GLU A 39 -3.29 -9.47 -3.11
CA GLU A 39 -3.70 -9.80 -4.47
C GLU A 39 -2.70 -9.33 -5.54
N LYS A 40 -1.87 -8.34 -5.21
CA LYS A 40 -0.95 -7.68 -6.16
C LYS A 40 0.47 -8.23 -6.13
N ILE A 41 0.91 -8.85 -5.04
CA ILE A 41 2.25 -9.43 -4.95
C ILE A 41 2.39 -10.57 -5.97
N HIS A 42 3.45 -10.50 -6.79
CA HIS A 42 3.78 -11.50 -7.81
C HIS A 42 5.29 -11.49 -8.07
N ALA A 43 5.90 -12.67 -8.15
CA ALA A 43 7.29 -12.85 -8.50
C ALA A 43 7.45 -14.10 -9.37
N ARG A 44 8.41 -14.07 -10.29
CA ARG A 44 8.69 -15.15 -11.22
C ARG A 44 10.18 -15.38 -11.34
N SER A 45 10.63 -16.62 -11.12
CA SER A 45 11.99 -17.07 -11.39
C SER A 45 12.10 -17.71 -12.78
N THR A 46 11.43 -18.85 -12.99
CA THR A 46 11.27 -19.54 -14.28
C THR A 46 9.82 -20.00 -14.45
N GLY A 47 9.34 -20.20 -15.67
CA GLY A 47 7.94 -20.57 -15.89
C GLY A 47 7.63 -20.88 -17.35
N PRO A 48 6.34 -21.07 -17.70
CA PRO A 48 5.94 -21.40 -19.07
C PRO A 48 6.24 -20.26 -20.06
N TYR A 49 6.41 -20.65 -21.32
CA TYR A 49 6.70 -19.79 -22.45
C TYR A 49 5.67 -20.02 -23.56
N SER A 50 5.45 -18.99 -24.38
CA SER A 50 4.63 -19.09 -25.59
C SER A 50 5.28 -20.05 -26.60
N MET A 51 4.48 -20.94 -27.18
CA MET A 51 4.97 -21.90 -28.19
C MET A 51 5.50 -21.22 -29.46
N ILE A 52 4.93 -20.07 -29.83
CA ILE A 52 5.25 -19.38 -31.08
C ILE A 52 6.50 -18.52 -30.93
N THR A 53 6.51 -17.66 -29.90
CA THR A 53 7.56 -16.63 -29.74
C THR A 53 8.64 -17.02 -28.74
N GLN A 54 8.44 -18.11 -27.97
CA GLN A 54 9.32 -18.51 -26.88
C GLN A 54 9.59 -17.34 -25.90
N GLN A 55 8.59 -16.49 -25.69
CA GLN A 55 8.60 -15.44 -24.67
C GLN A 55 7.82 -15.89 -23.43
N PRO A 56 8.17 -15.41 -22.22
CA PRO A 56 7.36 -15.60 -21.03
C PRO A 56 5.88 -15.27 -21.24
N LEU A 57 4.99 -16.07 -20.64
CA LEU A 57 3.56 -15.72 -20.60
C LEU A 57 3.32 -14.44 -19.79
N GLY A 58 2.15 -13.83 -19.95
CA GLY A 58 1.74 -12.61 -19.24
C GLY A 58 0.78 -12.90 -18.09
N GLY A 59 0.79 -12.03 -17.07
CA GLY A 59 -0.18 -12.06 -15.98
C GLY A 59 0.13 -13.05 -14.84
N LYS A 60 -0.24 -12.66 -13.61
CA LYS A 60 -0.01 -13.45 -12.38
C LYS A 60 -0.60 -14.85 -12.44
N ALA A 61 -1.81 -14.99 -13.00
CA ALA A 61 -2.53 -16.27 -13.04
C ALA A 61 -1.82 -17.36 -13.87
N GLN A 62 -0.95 -16.98 -14.81
CA GLN A 62 -0.20 -17.90 -15.67
C GLN A 62 1.26 -18.06 -15.23
N PHE A 63 1.61 -17.57 -14.03
CA PHE A 63 2.99 -17.42 -13.60
C PHE A 63 3.82 -16.62 -14.63
N GLY A 64 3.19 -15.59 -15.20
CA GLY A 64 3.73 -14.77 -16.27
C GLY A 64 4.78 -13.77 -15.79
N GLY A 65 5.64 -13.34 -16.72
CA GLY A 65 6.67 -12.33 -16.45
C GLY A 65 6.16 -10.91 -16.58
N GLN A 66 6.94 -9.96 -16.07
CA GLN A 66 6.75 -8.55 -16.38
C GLN A 66 7.29 -8.27 -17.78
N ARG A 67 6.57 -7.43 -18.54
CA ARG A 67 7.06 -6.94 -19.82
C ARG A 67 8.10 -5.85 -19.56
N PHE A 68 9.27 -5.99 -20.16
CA PHE A 68 10.23 -4.91 -20.34
C PHE A 68 10.03 -4.40 -21.76
N GLY A 69 9.32 -3.27 -21.90
CA GLY A 69 9.01 -2.64 -23.18
C GLY A 69 10.07 -1.64 -23.61
N GLU A 70 9.73 -0.82 -24.60
CA GLU A 70 10.69 0.08 -25.27
C GLU A 70 11.01 1.34 -24.45
N MET A 71 10.19 1.67 -23.44
CA MET A 71 10.34 2.87 -22.61
C MET A 71 10.79 2.56 -21.18
N GLU A 72 11.05 1.29 -20.88
CA GLU A 72 11.58 0.85 -19.59
C GLU A 72 13.10 0.94 -19.48
#